data_AF-A0A317NGD2-F1
#
_entry.id   AF-A0A317NGD2-F1
#
_cell.length_a   1.000
_cell.length_b   1.000
_cell.length_c   1.000
_cell.angle_alpha   90.00
_cell.angle_beta   90.00
_cell.angle_gamma   90.00
#
_symmetry.space_group_name_H-M   'P 1'
#
loop_
_entity.id
_entity.type
_entity.pdbx_description
1 polymer ?
#
loop_
_entity_poly.entity_id
_entity_poly.type
_entity_poly.pdbx_seq_one_letter_code
_entity_poly.pdbx_strand_id
1 'polypeptide(L)'
;MNATVVGAAEPSRWTARLHPIPRPAREVLVIGWHAAFADTPAAGTPIAVFPHTEIIADHLPVMALVRIEHATAIDTITADGTRETRWGADPFGIAKTGISWRLVPAHLAEDRWVIALGWWAASGEEAVLPTSVTEHALGAPTVVPVYDHDPHTGKRWTS
;
A
#
# COMPACT_ATOMS: atom_id res chain seq x y z
N MET A 1 -37.35 26.16 -15.57
CA MET A 1 -36.03 25.84 -16.13
C MET A 1 -35.22 25.21 -15.00
N ASN A 2 -35.20 23.87 -14.93
CA ASN A 2 -34.44 23.14 -13.90
C ASN A 2 -33.09 22.76 -14.50
N ALA A 3 -32.02 23.33 -13.97
CA ALA A 3 -30.67 22.93 -14.29
C ALA A 3 -30.38 21.60 -13.57
N THR A 4 -30.43 20.51 -14.32
CA THR A 4 -29.86 19.22 -13.94
C THR A 4 -28.34 19.39 -13.88
N VAL A 5 -27.78 19.51 -12.68
CA VAL A 5 -26.33 19.39 -12.51
C VAL A 5 -26.00 17.90 -12.47
N VAL A 6 -25.25 17.50 -13.49
CA VAL A 6 -24.68 16.18 -13.74
C VAL A 6 -24.09 15.61 -12.46
N GLY A 7 -24.51 14.38 -12.11
CA GLY A 7 -24.13 13.70 -10.89
C GLY A 7 -22.61 13.60 -10.74
N ALA A 8 -22.12 14.03 -9.58
CA ALA A 8 -20.82 13.56 -9.11
C ALA A 8 -20.94 12.03 -9.03
N ALA A 9 -20.20 11.32 -9.88
CA ALA A 9 -20.10 9.87 -9.78
C ALA A 9 -19.78 9.53 -8.32
N GLU A 10 -20.55 8.63 -7.72
CA GLU A 10 -20.18 8.09 -6.40
C GLU A 10 -18.72 7.63 -6.50
N PRO A 11 -17.85 8.01 -5.53
CA PRO A 11 -16.45 7.59 -5.58
C PRO A 11 -16.46 6.06 -5.67
N SER A 12 -15.84 5.53 -6.73
CA SER A 12 -15.83 4.10 -7.00
C SER A 12 -15.34 3.35 -5.77
N ARG A 13 -15.97 2.20 -5.51
CA ARG A 13 -15.78 1.34 -4.32
C ARG A 13 -14.31 1.11 -3.92
N TRP A 14 -13.37 1.28 -4.83
CA TRP A 14 -11.95 0.99 -4.59
C TRP A 14 -11.05 2.22 -4.73
N THR A 15 -11.60 3.42 -4.86
CA THR A 15 -10.83 4.64 -5.12
C THR A 15 -10.54 5.40 -3.83
N ALA A 16 -9.26 5.64 -3.57
CA ALA A 16 -8.79 6.43 -2.46
C ALA A 16 -8.40 7.84 -2.90
N ARG A 17 -8.67 8.84 -2.05
CA ARG A 17 -8.34 10.24 -2.30
C ARG A 17 -7.02 10.62 -1.66
N LEU A 18 -6.16 11.31 -2.38
CA LEU A 18 -4.86 11.75 -1.88
C LEU A 18 -4.96 13.07 -1.10
N HIS A 19 -4.22 13.16 0.00
CA HIS A 19 -4.09 14.29 0.91
C HIS A 19 -2.61 14.73 1.02
N PRO A 20 -2.28 16.04 1.14
CA PRO A 20 -3.19 17.19 1.11
C PRO A 20 -3.91 17.27 -0.23
N ILE A 21 -5.22 17.49 -0.21
CA ILE A 21 -6.06 17.44 -1.43
C ILE A 21 -5.59 18.56 -2.36
N PRO A 22 -4.86 18.27 -3.44
CA PRO A 22 -4.50 19.30 -4.41
C PRO A 22 -5.79 19.73 -5.11
N ARG A 23 -5.82 20.92 -5.71
CA ARG A 23 -6.87 21.26 -6.69
C ARG A 23 -6.27 21.15 -8.09
N PRO A 24 -6.75 20.23 -8.96
CA PRO A 24 -7.84 19.26 -8.74
C PRO A 24 -7.45 18.08 -7.83
N ALA A 25 -8.44 17.47 -7.18
CA ALA A 25 -8.24 16.34 -6.27
C ALA A 25 -7.58 15.18 -7.03
N ARG A 26 -6.55 14.58 -6.42
CA ARG A 26 -5.88 13.39 -6.97
C ARG A 26 -6.47 12.14 -6.32
N GLU A 27 -6.72 11.15 -7.15
CA GLU A 27 -7.32 9.88 -6.76
C GLU A 27 -6.46 8.72 -7.26
N VAL A 28 -6.52 7.59 -6.56
CA VAL A 28 -5.83 6.35 -6.93
C VAL A 28 -6.78 5.17 -6.79
N LEU A 29 -6.64 4.18 -7.67
CA LEU A 29 -7.35 2.92 -7.57
C LEU A 29 -6.59 1.98 -6.61
N VAL A 30 -7.23 1.51 -5.55
CA VAL A 30 -6.70 0.47 -4.66
C VAL A 30 -7.15 -0.89 -5.16
N ILE A 31 -6.30 -1.58 -5.93
CA ILE A 31 -6.68 -2.82 -6.63
C ILE A 31 -6.87 -4.03 -5.70
N GLY A 32 -6.21 -4.01 -4.55
CA GLY A 32 -6.17 -5.13 -3.63
C GLY A 32 -5.19 -4.90 -2.50
N TRP A 33 -4.85 -5.98 -1.80
CA TRP A 33 -3.94 -5.91 -0.67
C TRP A 33 -2.95 -7.07 -0.58
N HIS A 34 -1.90 -6.88 0.22
CA HIS A 34 -0.89 -7.88 0.52
C HIS A 34 -0.47 -7.77 1.99
N ALA A 35 -0.29 -8.91 2.67
CA ALA A 35 0.26 -8.99 4.01
C ALA A 35 1.69 -9.51 3.96
N ALA A 36 2.62 -8.76 4.53
CA ALA A 36 4.02 -9.13 4.68
C ALA A 36 4.44 -9.12 6.15
N PHE A 37 5.55 -9.80 6.42
CA PHE A 37 6.15 -9.96 7.74
C PHE A 37 7.62 -9.58 7.67
N ALA A 38 8.10 -8.93 8.73
CA ALA A 38 9.43 -8.34 8.90
C ALA A 38 9.77 -7.20 7.92
N ASP A 39 9.58 -7.41 6.62
CA ASP A 39 10.11 -6.55 5.57
C ASP A 39 9.05 -6.01 4.61
N THR A 40 9.45 -5.01 3.83
CA THR A 40 8.65 -4.54 2.69
C THR A 40 8.67 -5.61 1.59
N PRO A 41 7.52 -6.03 1.05
CA PRO A 41 7.49 -7.02 -0.02
C PRO A 41 8.24 -6.51 -1.26
N ALA A 42 8.96 -7.42 -1.93
CA ALA A 42 9.72 -7.11 -3.12
C ALA A 42 8.81 -6.75 -4.31
N ALA A 43 9.35 -6.06 -5.30
CA ALA A 43 8.69 -5.88 -6.58
C ALA A 43 8.35 -7.24 -7.23
N GLY A 44 7.23 -7.29 -7.96
CA GLY A 44 6.71 -8.53 -8.55
C GLY A 44 5.90 -9.41 -7.59
N THR A 45 5.84 -9.06 -6.30
CA THR A 45 5.02 -9.78 -5.31
C THR A 45 3.54 -9.74 -5.69
N PRO A 46 2.83 -10.89 -5.73
CA PRO A 46 1.40 -10.93 -6.03
C PRO A 46 0.53 -10.16 -5.03
N ILE A 47 -0.55 -9.58 -5.56
CA ILE A 47 -1.56 -8.86 -4.79
C ILE A 47 -2.84 -9.69 -4.74
N ALA A 48 -3.47 -9.78 -3.57
CA ALA A 48 -4.83 -10.30 -3.44
C ALA A 48 -5.82 -9.23 -3.90
N VAL A 49 -6.32 -9.38 -5.12
CA VAL A 49 -7.21 -8.42 -5.80
C VAL A 49 -8.59 -8.38 -5.13
N PHE A 50 -9.15 -7.18 -4.97
CA PHE A 50 -10.50 -7.03 -4.44
C PHE A 50 -11.56 -7.50 -5.45
N PRO A 51 -12.66 -8.13 -4.99
CA PRO A 51 -13.68 -8.66 -5.88
C PRO A 51 -14.37 -7.53 -6.67
N HIS A 52 -14.71 -7.81 -7.93
CA HIS A 52 -15.37 -6.84 -8.83
C HIS A 52 -14.60 -5.51 -8.94
N THR A 53 -13.27 -5.56 -8.85
CA THR A 53 -12.43 -4.58 -9.52
C THR A 53 -12.54 -4.87 -11.02
N GLU A 54 -13.69 -4.51 -11.59
CA GLU A 54 -13.73 -4.22 -13.02
C GLU A 54 -12.57 -3.27 -13.26
N ILE A 55 -11.77 -3.49 -14.31
CA ILE A 55 -10.64 -2.62 -14.68
C ILE A 55 -11.24 -1.28 -15.16
N ILE A 56 -11.87 -0.57 -14.23
CA ILE A 56 -12.40 0.77 -14.38
C ILE A 56 -11.23 1.62 -13.92
N ALA A 57 -10.31 1.91 -14.84
CA ALA A 57 -9.72 3.22 -14.99
C ALA A 57 -8.46 3.14 -15.86
N ASP A 58 -8.63 3.38 -17.16
CA ASP A 58 -7.53 3.83 -18.04
C ASP A 58 -6.95 5.20 -17.62
N HIS A 59 -7.35 5.76 -16.47
CA HIS A 59 -7.07 7.14 -16.06
C HIS A 59 -6.58 7.31 -14.62
N LEU A 60 -6.62 6.28 -13.77
CA LEU A 60 -6.16 6.39 -12.37
C LEU A 60 -4.86 5.61 -12.15
N PRO A 61 -3.91 6.16 -11.37
CA PRO A 61 -2.80 5.39 -10.84
C PRO A 61 -3.30 4.20 -10.02
N VAL A 62 -2.75 3.02 -10.29
CA VAL A 62 -3.12 1.78 -9.59
C VAL A 62 -2.14 1.49 -8.47
N MET A 63 -2.68 1.20 -7.29
CA MET A 63 -1.96 1.04 -6.04
C MET A 63 -2.43 -0.23 -5.31
N ALA A 64 -1.55 -0.84 -4.55
CA ALA A 64 -1.86 -1.94 -3.64
C ALA A 64 -1.72 -1.49 -2.18
N LEU A 65 -2.62 -1.96 -1.33
CA LEU A 65 -2.54 -1.78 0.11
C LEU A 65 -1.64 -2.86 0.73
N VAL A 66 -0.57 -2.45 1.40
CA VAL A 66 0.39 -3.36 2.02
C VAL A 66 0.33 -3.23 3.53
N ARG A 67 0.00 -4.34 4.20
CA ARG A 67 0.17 -4.52 5.65
C ARG A 67 1.53 -5.14 5.89
N ILE A 68 2.34 -4.55 6.76
CA ILE A 68 3.60 -5.13 7.21
C ILE A 68 3.59 -5.22 8.72
N GLU A 69 3.81 -6.43 9.21
CA GLU A 69 4.09 -6.70 10.60
C GLU A 69 5.61 -6.67 10.81
N HIS A 70 6.10 -5.65 11.51
CA HIS A 70 7.51 -5.45 11.75
C HIS A 70 7.99 -6.34 12.88
N ALA A 71 8.97 -7.18 12.57
CA ALA A 71 9.66 -8.05 13.50
C ALA A 71 11.13 -8.16 13.09
N THR A 72 12.00 -8.29 14.08
CA THR A 72 13.45 -8.47 13.90
C THR A 72 13.81 -9.91 14.22
N ALA A 73 14.62 -10.52 13.35
CA ALA A 73 15.25 -11.79 13.65
C ALA A 73 16.37 -11.58 14.70
N ILE A 74 16.21 -12.20 15.85
CA ILE A 74 17.17 -12.19 16.95
C ILE A 74 17.88 -13.54 16.92
N ASP A 75 19.11 -13.53 16.45
CA ASP A 75 19.98 -14.71 16.47
C ASP A 75 20.74 -14.78 17.79
N THR A 76 20.55 -15.87 18.52
CA THR A 76 21.28 -16.16 19.76
C THR A 76 22.09 -17.44 19.61
N ILE A 77 23.32 -17.41 20.12
CA ILE A 77 24.13 -18.62 20.30
C ILE A 77 23.88 -19.11 21.72
N THR A 78 23.32 -20.31 21.85
CA THR A 78 23.06 -20.96 23.14
C THR A 78 24.36 -21.45 23.78
N ALA A 79 24.31 -21.81 25.06
CA ALA A 79 25.50 -22.19 25.84
C ALA A 79 26.23 -23.43 25.30
N ASP A 80 25.55 -24.27 24.53
CA ASP A 80 26.08 -25.45 23.83
C ASP A 80 26.63 -25.13 22.42
N GLY A 81 26.60 -23.86 22.00
CA GLY A 81 27.06 -23.40 20.69
C GLY A 81 26.02 -23.50 19.58
N THR A 82 24.78 -23.91 19.88
CA THR A 82 23.70 -23.97 18.89
C THR A 82 23.22 -22.56 18.52
N ARG A 83 22.91 -22.32 17.24
CA ARG A 83 22.30 -21.07 16.78
C ARG A 83 20.77 -21.21 16.81
N GLU A 84 20.11 -20.34 17.55
CA GLU A 84 18.66 -20.19 17.57
C GLU A 84 18.25 -18.83 16.99
N THR A 85 17.21 -18.81 16.16
CA THR A 85 16.60 -17.58 15.65
C THR A 85 15.22 -17.40 16.27
N ARG A 86 14.97 -16.25 16.89
CA ARG A 86 13.65 -15.87 17.41
C ARG A 86 13.18 -14.59 16.73
N TRP A 87 11.89 -14.51 16.40
CA TRP A 87 11.29 -13.29 15.88
C TRP A 87 10.67 -12.50 17.01
N GLY A 88 10.99 -11.21 17.10
CA GLY A 88 10.46 -10.35 18.15
C GLY A 88 10.56 -8.88 17.78
N ALA A 89 10.17 -8.02 18.71
CA ALA A 89 10.47 -6.60 18.60
C ALA A 89 11.99 -6.40 18.57
N ASP A 90 12.45 -5.37 17.86
CA ASP A 90 13.86 -5.01 17.86
C ASP A 90 14.36 -4.78 19.30
N PRO A 91 15.36 -5.55 19.77
CA PRO A 91 15.88 -5.42 21.13
C PRO A 91 16.53 -4.05 21.39
N PHE A 92 16.91 -3.32 20.34
CA PHE A 92 17.52 -1.99 20.46
C PHE A 92 16.52 -0.83 20.32
N GLY A 93 15.27 -1.11 19.94
CA GLY A 93 14.23 -0.10 19.74
C GLY A 93 14.52 0.90 18.61
N ILE A 94 15.41 0.55 17.67
CA ILE A 94 15.80 1.39 16.53
C ILE A 94 14.89 1.10 15.32
N ALA A 95 14.46 -0.14 15.15
CA ALA A 95 13.60 -0.56 14.06
C ALA A 95 12.14 -0.16 14.27
N LYS A 96 11.37 -0.10 13.17
CA LYS A 96 9.91 0.01 13.24
C LYS A 96 9.36 -1.18 14.03
N THR A 97 8.36 -0.92 14.87
CA THR A 97 7.69 -1.96 15.66
C THR A 97 6.19 -2.00 15.31
N GLY A 98 5.57 -3.16 15.53
CA GLY A 98 4.12 -3.33 15.33
C GLY A 98 3.71 -3.46 13.87
N ILE A 99 2.51 -2.97 13.53
CA ILE A 99 1.93 -3.10 12.20
C ILE A 99 1.92 -1.74 11.50
N SER A 100 2.39 -1.70 10.26
CA SER A 100 2.23 -0.54 9.39
C SER A 100 1.38 -0.87 8.17
N TRP A 101 0.63 0.12 7.70
CA TRP A 101 -0.10 0.08 6.44
C TRP A 101 0.44 1.17 5.50
N ARG A 102 0.45 0.88 4.20
CA ARG A 102 0.86 1.85 3.16
C ARG A 102 0.28 1.48 1.80
N LEU A 103 0.09 2.47 0.93
CA LEU A 103 -0.12 2.22 -0.49
C LEU A 103 1.21 2.18 -1.24
N VAL A 104 1.36 1.23 -2.15
CA VAL A 104 2.51 1.14 -3.07
C VAL A 104 2.01 0.97 -4.52
N PRO A 105 2.76 1.44 -5.53
CA PRO A 105 2.46 1.20 -6.93
C PRO A 105 2.23 -0.26 -7.27
N ALA A 106 1.23 -0.51 -8.11
CA ALA A 106 0.89 -1.83 -8.63
C ALA A 106 0.71 -1.77 -10.14
N HIS A 107 1.04 -2.87 -10.82
CA HIS A 107 0.77 -3.02 -12.24
C HIS A 107 0.33 -4.46 -12.55
N LEU A 108 -0.34 -4.60 -13.69
CA LEU A 108 -0.68 -5.89 -14.24
C LEU A 108 0.57 -6.44 -14.97
N ALA A 109 1.13 -7.52 -14.44
CA ALA A 109 2.21 -8.27 -15.07
C ALA A 109 1.64 -9.57 -15.63
N GLU A 110 1.70 -9.73 -16.95
CA GLU A 110 1.04 -10.83 -17.68
C GLU A 110 -0.46 -10.89 -17.36
N ASP A 111 -0.86 -11.73 -16.41
CA ASP A 111 -2.25 -11.97 -15.99
C ASP A 111 -2.51 -11.71 -14.49
N ARG A 112 -1.52 -11.18 -13.77
CA ARG A 112 -1.56 -11.00 -12.32
C ARG A 112 -1.17 -9.59 -11.89
N TRP A 113 -1.94 -9.05 -10.95
CA TRP A 113 -1.57 -7.80 -10.29
C TRP A 113 -0.41 -8.04 -9.32
N VAL A 114 0.65 -7.26 -9.49
CA VAL A 114 1.86 -7.34 -8.67
C VAL A 114 2.30 -5.95 -8.21
N ILE A 115 3.08 -5.91 -7.13
CA ILE A 115 3.77 -4.69 -6.70
C ILE A 115 4.74 -4.25 -7.81
N ALA A 116 4.67 -2.98 -8.19
CA ALA A 116 5.46 -2.47 -9.30
C ALA A 116 6.96 -2.39 -9.00
N LEU A 117 7.76 -2.51 -10.06
CA LEU A 117 9.21 -2.39 -9.99
C LEU A 117 9.60 -0.98 -9.53
N GLY A 118 10.47 -0.91 -8.52
CA GLY A 118 10.97 0.35 -7.98
C GLY A 118 11.28 0.24 -6.50
N TRP A 119 11.99 1.24 -5.98
CA TRP A 119 12.26 1.41 -4.56
C TRP A 119 11.35 2.50 -4.04
N TRP A 120 10.11 2.16 -3.73
CA TRP A 120 9.10 3.17 -3.40
C TRP A 120 9.24 3.65 -1.95
N ALA A 121 9.51 4.94 -1.81
CA ALA A 121 9.55 5.67 -0.55
C ALA A 121 8.29 6.51 -0.36
N ALA A 122 8.04 6.92 0.89
CA ALA A 122 6.92 7.80 1.23
C ALA A 122 7.03 9.12 0.46
N SER A 123 5.95 9.54 -0.19
CA SER A 123 5.91 10.78 -0.98
C SER A 123 5.48 12.02 -0.19
N GLY A 124 5.18 11.84 1.10
CA GLY A 124 4.57 12.87 1.94
C GLY A 124 3.06 13.04 1.70
N GLU A 125 2.47 12.22 0.83
CA GLU A 125 1.03 12.14 0.62
C GLU A 125 0.41 11.02 1.46
N GLU A 126 -0.84 11.20 1.83
CA GLU A 126 -1.68 10.20 2.48
C GLU A 126 -2.88 9.88 1.59
N ALA A 127 -3.41 8.67 1.68
CA ALA A 127 -4.61 8.25 0.99
C ALA A 127 -5.72 7.95 1.99
N VAL A 128 -6.87 8.58 1.78
CA VAL A 128 -8.11 8.29 2.52
C VAL A 128 -8.81 7.12 1.83
N LEU A 129 -8.79 5.96 2.47
CA LEU A 129 -9.37 4.72 1.97
C LEU A 129 -10.90 4.75 2.11
N PRO A 130 -11.65 4.29 1.10
CA PRO A 130 -13.09 4.11 1.22
C PRO A 130 -13.41 2.92 2.14
N THR A 131 -14.60 2.93 2.76
CA THR A 131 -15.04 1.90 3.72
C THR A 131 -14.93 0.49 3.16
N SER A 132 -15.29 0.30 1.91
CA SER A 132 -15.18 -0.97 1.17
C SER A 132 -13.76 -1.55 1.17
N VAL A 133 -12.71 -0.72 1.05
CA VAL A 133 -11.32 -1.19 1.17
C VAL A 133 -11.05 -1.67 2.59
N THR A 134 -11.45 -0.90 3.61
CA THR A 134 -11.23 -1.27 5.02
C THR A 134 -12.03 -2.50 5.47
N GLU A 135 -13.16 -2.78 4.84
CA GLU A 135 -13.95 -4.00 5.07
C GLU A 135 -13.26 -5.26 4.52
N HIS A 136 -12.52 -5.14 3.42
CA HIS A 136 -11.86 -6.28 2.77
C HIS A 136 -10.42 -6.47 3.25
N ALA A 137 -9.74 -5.38 3.65
CA ALA A 137 -8.43 -5.40 4.29
C ALA A 137 -8.59 -5.20 5.80
N LEU A 138 -8.96 -6.27 6.50
CA LEU A 138 -9.27 -6.22 7.94
C LEU A 138 -8.11 -5.60 8.74
N GLY A 139 -8.44 -4.59 9.53
CA GLY A 139 -7.48 -3.86 10.37
C GLY A 139 -6.74 -2.72 9.65
N ALA A 140 -7.05 -2.43 8.39
CA ALA A 140 -6.55 -1.25 7.70
C ALA A 140 -7.14 0.03 8.31
N PRO A 141 -6.32 1.05 8.62
CA PRO A 141 -6.82 2.35 9.04
C PRO A 141 -7.44 3.10 7.86
N THR A 142 -8.32 4.07 8.14
CA THR A 142 -8.95 4.90 7.10
C THR A 142 -7.96 5.76 6.33
N VAL A 143 -6.83 6.13 6.94
CA VAL A 143 -5.80 6.94 6.31
C VAL A 143 -4.49 6.17 6.32
N VAL A 144 -3.85 6.07 5.16
CA VAL A 144 -2.56 5.38 4.99
C VAL A 144 -1.57 6.24 4.21
N PRO A 145 -0.28 6.18 4.52
CA PRO A 145 0.74 6.89 3.74
C PRO A 145 0.88 6.29 2.33
N VAL A 146 1.22 7.14 1.37
CA VAL A 146 1.51 6.76 -0.02
C VAL A 146 3.01 6.65 -0.22
N TYR A 147 3.44 5.50 -0.73
CA TYR A 147 4.82 5.23 -1.09
C TYR A 147 4.91 5.12 -2.61
N ASP A 148 5.03 6.24 -3.31
CA ASP A 148 5.13 6.29 -4.79
C ASP A 148 6.32 7.12 -5.29
N HIS A 149 7.21 7.55 -4.39
CA HIS A 149 8.39 8.34 -4.73
C HIS A 149 9.62 7.43 -4.84
N ASP A 150 10.32 7.47 -5.96
CA ASP A 150 11.62 6.82 -6.13
C ASP A 150 12.75 7.74 -5.63
N PRO A 151 13.44 7.42 -4.54
CA PRO A 151 14.49 8.26 -3.97
C PRO A 151 15.74 8.33 -4.85
N HIS A 152 15.95 7.39 -5.77
CA HIS A 152 17.10 7.39 -6.67
C HIS A 152 16.91 8.34 -7.85
N THR A 153 15.69 8.39 -8.40
CA THR A 153 15.38 9.21 -9.57
C THR A 153 14.68 10.52 -9.22
N GLY A 154 14.15 10.65 -8.01
CA GLY A 154 13.32 11.77 -7.56
C GLY A 154 11.94 11.81 -8.22
N LYS A 155 11.60 10.80 -9.02
CA LYS A 155 10.33 10.74 -9.74
C LYS A 155 9.25 10.08 -8.89
N ARG A 156 8.00 10.45 -9.17
CA ARG A 156 6.84 9.71 -8.69
C ARG A 156 6.45 8.66 -9.71
N TRP A 157 5.76 7.62 -9.26
CA TRP A 157 5.23 6.56 -10.13
C TRP A 157 4.44 7.09 -11.34
N THR A 158 3.71 8.19 -11.14
CA THR A 158 2.76 8.73 -12.13
C THR A 158 3.34 9.94 -12.89
N SER A 159 4.65 10.15 -12.86
CA SER A 159 5.34 11.33 -13.43
C SER A 159 6.29 10.96 -14.57
#